data_AF-A0A2H6FKB2-F1
#
_entry.id   AF-A0A2H6FKB2-F1
#
_cell.length_a   1.000
_cell.length_b   1.000
_cell.length_c   1.000
_cell.angle_alpha   90.00
_cell.angle_beta   90.00
_cell.angle_gamma   90.00
#
_symmetry.space_group_name_H-M   'P 1'
#
loop_
_entity.id
_entity.type
_entity.pdbx_description
1 polymer ?
#
loop_
_entity_poly.entity_id
_entity_poly.type
_entity_poly.pdbx_seq_one_letter_code
_entity_poly.pdbx_strand_id
1 'polypeptide(L)'
;MNRRENGPADDILKGREREARKAAVYLTKKHTEVTNREIGKWFGGVSYSAVSKVMERTEQEMEANGNMRRRINRMNKKLSQVKG
;
A
#
# COMPACT_ATOMS: atom_id res chain seq x y z
N MET A 1 11.32 -23.22 -7.29
CA MET A 1 11.13 -22.37 -6.09
C MET A 1 9.64 -22.35 -5.74
N ASN A 2 9.26 -22.93 -4.60
CA ASN A 2 7.88 -23.25 -4.26
C ASN A 2 7.09 -22.03 -3.76
N ARG A 3 5.86 -21.86 -4.28
CA ARG A 3 4.90 -20.79 -3.95
C ARG A 3 4.46 -20.77 -2.47
N ARG A 4 4.81 -21.79 -1.68
CA ARG A 4 4.24 -22.04 -0.34
C ARG A 4 5.02 -21.44 0.84
N GLU A 5 6.17 -20.80 0.63
CA GLU A 5 7.01 -20.29 1.73
C GLU A 5 7.03 -18.75 1.86
N ASN A 6 6.37 -18.01 0.96
CA ASN A 6 6.29 -16.54 1.07
C ASN A 6 4.89 -16.19 1.55
N GLY A 7 4.79 -15.47 2.68
CA GLY A 7 3.50 -15.02 3.21
C GLY A 7 2.86 -13.95 2.32
N PRO A 8 1.58 -13.59 2.53
CA PRO A 8 0.91 -12.53 1.79
C PRO A 8 1.65 -11.17 1.88
N ALA A 9 2.41 -10.94 2.95
CA ALA A 9 3.27 -9.77 3.09
C ALA A 9 4.42 -9.75 2.06
N ASP A 10 5.09 -10.88 1.84
CA ASP A 10 6.20 -10.97 0.88
C ASP A 10 5.75 -10.74 -0.55
N ASP A 11 4.55 -11.22 -0.91
CA ASP A 11 3.98 -10.99 -2.24
C ASP A 11 3.65 -9.51 -2.48
N ILE A 12 3.23 -8.79 -1.43
CA ILE A 12 3.03 -7.33 -1.47
C ILE A 12 4.36 -6.59 -1.60
N LEU A 13 5.36 -6.97 -0.80
CA LEU A 13 6.69 -6.34 -0.81
C LEU A 13 7.41 -6.57 -2.14
N LYS A 14 7.30 -7.77 -2.70
CA LYS A 14 7.86 -8.15 -4.02
C LYS A 14 7.02 -7.66 -5.21
N GLY A 15 5.87 -7.03 -4.97
CA GLY A 15 5.03 -6.45 -6.01
C GLY A 15 4.33 -7.44 -6.93
N ARG A 16 4.11 -8.67 -6.43
CA ARG A 16 3.35 -9.71 -7.15
C ARG A 16 1.85 -9.44 -7.14
N GLU A 17 1.36 -8.68 -6.15
CA GLU A 17 -0.01 -8.17 -6.14
C GLU A 17 -0.04 -6.63 -6.19
N ARG A 18 -0.38 -6.08 -7.37
CA ARG A 18 -0.25 -4.65 -7.65
C ARG A 18 -1.26 -3.79 -6.89
N GLU A 19 -2.49 -4.28 -6.73
CA GLU A 19 -3.54 -3.54 -6.00
C GLU A 19 -3.26 -3.48 -4.50
N ALA A 20 -3.00 -4.61 -3.84
CA ALA A 20 -2.66 -4.59 -2.42
C ALA A 20 -1.37 -3.80 -2.14
N ARG A 21 -0.37 -3.84 -3.03
CA ARG A 21 0.83 -3.00 -2.88
C ARG A 21 0.51 -1.51 -2.92
N LYS A 22 -0.33 -1.06 -3.86
CA LYS A 22 -0.79 0.34 -3.89
C LYS A 22 -1.50 0.71 -2.59
N ALA A 23 -2.45 -0.11 -2.15
CA ALA A 23 -3.21 0.12 -0.92
C ALA A 23 -2.29 0.14 0.32
N ALA A 24 -1.31 -0.76 0.40
CA ALA A 24 -0.35 -0.83 1.49
C ALA A 24 0.56 0.41 1.53
N VAL A 25 1.08 0.85 0.39
CA VAL A 25 1.86 2.10 0.28
C VAL A 25 1.02 3.30 0.73
N TYR A 26 -0.21 3.40 0.24
CA TYR A 26 -1.14 4.48 0.58
C TYR A 26 -1.45 4.54 2.08
N LEU A 27 -1.85 3.40 2.66
CA LEU A 27 -2.18 3.31 4.08
C LEU A 27 -0.97 3.56 4.97
N THR A 28 0.21 3.05 4.59
CA THR A 28 1.47 3.31 5.31
C THR A 28 1.73 4.82 5.37
N LYS A 29 1.67 5.51 4.23
CA LYS A 29 1.92 6.95 4.18
C LYS A 29 0.85 7.76 4.94
N LYS A 30 -0.40 7.31 4.94
CA LYS A 30 -1.51 8.02 5.61
C LYS A 30 -1.53 7.86 7.13
N HIS A 31 -1.06 6.72 7.65
CA HIS A 31 -1.19 6.38 9.08
C HIS A 31 0.12 6.44 9.86
N THR A 32 1.23 6.71 9.20
CA THR A 32 2.55 6.78 9.84
C THR A 32 3.32 7.99 9.31
N GLU A 33 4.25 8.53 10.11
CA GLU A 33 5.04 9.72 9.77
C GLU A 33 6.25 9.40 8.86
N VAL A 34 6.19 8.28 8.14
CA VAL A 34 7.32 7.82 7.33
C VAL A 34 7.43 8.59 6.02
N THR A 35 8.66 8.75 5.57
CA THR A 35 8.98 9.41 4.30
C THR A 35 8.76 8.47 3.12
N ASN A 36 8.51 9.02 1.93
CA ASN A 36 8.36 8.17 0.73
C ASN A 36 9.68 7.43 0.40
N ARG A 37 10.82 7.94 0.87
CA ARG A 37 12.12 7.26 0.75
C ARG A 37 12.17 6.00 1.63
N GLU A 38 11.67 6.07 2.85
CA GLU A 38 11.58 4.91 3.76
C GLU A 38 10.57 3.88 3.25
N ILE A 39 9.40 4.33 2.80
CA ILE A 39 8.43 3.46 2.11
C ILE A 39 9.10 2.78 0.92
N GLY A 40 9.84 3.52 0.09
CA GLY A 40 10.55 2.97 -1.05
C GLY A 40 11.52 1.84 -0.65
N LYS A 41 12.29 2.03 0.42
CA LYS A 41 13.17 1.00 0.99
C LYS A 41 12.41 -0.24 1.42
N TRP A 42 11.31 -0.07 2.16
CA TRP A 42 10.51 -1.20 2.67
C TRP A 42 9.86 -2.00 1.54
N PHE A 43 9.33 -1.31 0.53
CA PHE A 43 8.62 -1.95 -0.58
C PHE A 43 9.57 -2.42 -1.70
N GLY A 44 10.76 -2.93 -1.36
CA GLY A 44 11.69 -3.55 -2.33
C GLY A 44 12.59 -2.57 -3.08
N GLY A 45 13.03 -1.50 -2.41
CA GLY A 45 14.03 -0.56 -2.98
C GLY A 45 13.50 0.36 -4.08
N VAL A 46 12.21 0.72 -4.01
CA VAL A 46 11.57 1.63 -4.97
C VAL A 46 12.04 3.06 -4.74
N SER A 47 12.20 3.84 -5.82
CA SER A 47 12.58 5.25 -5.70
C SER A 47 11.48 6.08 -5.02
N TYR A 48 11.90 7.16 -4.36
CA TYR A 48 10.99 8.16 -3.78
C TYR A 48 9.94 8.64 -4.80
N SER A 49 10.37 8.94 -6.04
CA SER A 49 9.50 9.45 -7.10
C SER A 49 8.46 8.42 -7.54
N ALA A 50 8.83 7.14 -7.59
CA ALA A 50 7.89 6.06 -7.90
C ALA A 50 6.85 5.88 -6.78
N VAL A 51 7.25 6.05 -5.51
CA VAL A 51 6.29 6.06 -4.39
C VAL A 51 5.33 7.23 -4.49
N SER A 52 5.82 8.45 -4.76
CA SER A 52 4.95 9.62 -4.96
C SER A 52 3.94 9.41 -6.10
N LYS A 53 4.38 8.81 -7.22
CA LYS A 53 3.50 8.48 -8.34
C LYS A 53 2.46 7.42 -8.02
N VAL A 54 2.79 6.47 -7.13
CA VAL A 54 1.83 5.47 -6.64
C VAL A 54 0.77 6.13 -5.75
N MET A 55 1.17 7.05 -4.86
CA MET A 55 0.25 7.82 -4.02
C MET A 55 -0.75 8.60 -4.87
N GLU A 56 -0.25 9.43 -5.79
CA GLU A 56 -1.06 10.26 -6.67
C GLU A 56 -2.08 9.43 -7.47
N ARG A 57 -1.62 8.33 -8.10
CA ARG A 57 -2.51 7.43 -8.85
C ARG A 57 -3.55 6.76 -7.97
N THR A 58 -3.19 6.42 -6.74
CA THR A 58 -4.13 5.78 -5.81
C THR A 58 -5.23 6.77 -5.41
N GLU A 59 -4.87 8.04 -5.19
CA GLU A 59 -5.83 9.11 -4.91
C GLU A 59 -6.77 9.35 -6.11
N GLN A 60 -6.21 9.50 -7.32
CA GLN A 60 -7.01 9.65 -8.55
C GLN A 60 -7.94 8.44 -8.78
N GLU A 61 -7.45 7.21 -8.58
CA GLU A 61 -8.27 6.01 -8.72
C GLU A 61 -9.39 5.96 -7.64
N MET A 62 -9.15 6.45 -6.43
CA MET A 62 -10.18 6.55 -5.38
C MET A 62 -11.24 7.62 -5.67
N GLU A 63 -10.86 8.70 -6.33
CA GLU A 63 -11.78 9.75 -6.78
C GLU A 63 -12.66 9.24 -7.93
N ALA A 64 -12.04 8.59 -8.92
CA ALA A 64 -12.75 8.06 -10.08
C ALA A 64 -13.57 6.79 -9.78
N ASN A 65 -13.16 5.98 -8.79
CA ASN A 65 -13.78 4.70 -8.49
C ASN A 65 -14.20 4.57 -7.02
N GLY A 66 -15.50 4.75 -6.78
CA GLY A 66 -16.11 4.61 -5.47
C GLY A 66 -15.94 3.22 -4.81
N ASN A 67 -15.79 2.15 -5.59
CA ASN A 67 -15.53 0.82 -5.04
C ASN A 67 -14.12 0.70 -4.46
N MET A 68 -13.12 1.30 -5.15
CA MET A 68 -11.75 1.34 -4.64
C MET A 68 -11.67 2.15 -3.34
N ARG A 69 -12.33 3.31 -3.30
CA ARG A 69 -12.45 4.13 -2.09
C ARG A 69 -13.10 3.36 -0.93
N ARG A 70 -14.21 2.67 -1.18
CA ARG A 70 -14.88 1.83 -0.15
C ARG A 70 -13.94 0.74 0.37
N ARG A 71 -13.19 0.05 -0.51
CA ARG A 71 -12.29 -1.03 -0.13
C ARG A 71 -11.13 -0.52 0.74
N ILE A 72 -10.50 0.60 0.36
CA ILE A 72 -9.45 1.26 1.16
C ILE A 72 -10.00 1.75 2.51
N ASN A 73 -11.18 2.37 2.53
CA ASN A 73 -11.81 2.82 3.77
C ASN A 73 -12.16 1.67 4.71
N ARG A 74 -12.59 0.50 4.20
CA ARG A 74 -12.79 -0.70 5.02
C ARG A 74 -11.48 -1.17 5.66
N MET A 75 -10.39 -1.19 4.90
CA MET A 75 -9.06 -1.56 5.42
C MET A 75 -8.59 -0.55 6.48
N ASN A 76 -8.76 0.75 6.22
CA ASN A 76 -8.48 1.81 7.18
C ASN A 76 -9.26 1.63 8.49
N LYS A 77 -10.58 1.38 8.41
CA LYS A 77 -11.41 1.14 9.59
C LYS A 77 -10.90 -0.04 10.43
N LYS A 78 -10.50 -1.14 9.77
CA LYS A 78 -9.90 -2.30 10.47
C LYS A 78 -8.58 -1.96 11.14
N LEU A 79 -7.70 -1.20 10.48
CA LEU A 79 -6.42 -0.78 11.06
C LEU A 79 -6.60 0.14 12.28
N SER A 80 -7.59 1.03 12.24
CA SER A 80 -7.93 1.90 13.37
C SER A 80 -8.43 1.12 14.59
N GLN A 81 -9.18 0.03 14.37
CA GLN A 81 -9.70 -0.82 15.45
C GLN A 81 -8.62 -1.63 16.19
N VAL A 82 -7.42 -1.77 15.64
CA VAL A 82 -6.30 -2.47 16.29
C VAL A 82 -5.54 -1.55 17.26
N LYS A 83 -5.87 -0.24 17.32
CA LYS A 83 -5.31 0.72 18.29
C LYS A 83 -6.18 0.93 19.54
N GLY A 84 -7.11 0.01 19.83
CA GLY A 84 -7.94 0.00 21.05
C GLY A 84 -7.35 -0.89 22.13
#